data_AF-A0A949S2D0-F1
#
_entry.id   AF-A0A949S2D0-F1
#
_cell.length_a   1.000
_cell.length_b   1.000
_cell.length_c   1.000
_cell.angle_alpha   90.00
_cell.angle_beta   90.00
_cell.angle_gamma   90.00
#
_symmetry.space_group_name_H-M   'P 1'
#
loop_
_entity.id
_entity.type
_entity.pdbx_description
1 polymer ?
#
loop_
_entity_poly.entity_id
_entity_poly.type
_entity_poly.pdbx_seq_one_letter_code
_entity_poly.pdbx_strand_id
1 'polypeptide(L)'
;MAMGSFSLVLVLVALAAKPLDPNQFNRMGVQYAREGNYAKAAESFRQSFALEPLQPIIRYNLFNALNNLSIESARQDKVDEAIAACSEALRIIPEDVRVASNLAIFFQNQAVELLEKKQFAEAQEAILDAQKVVDQFGLGKIAATIRETRGRIYLLEGRDKFARNDVSEALDLYDKCLQVNPEEALAYLDRSRIYYEQDFFQDAIADLEMALEILGQNPEILSLVQRLKIEAGKKGQTLSDQDAFFILESPGANPSQDQVLKRVLKDIRLSVARNLTVNPKTPLVVSIRWSEPFIPYNQWLSSPGLRLEGDRISMGGGETDPNSEAFREALALHYVGSLVLNIGGSGIPYWFAVGLAQYLHPAGGKLSPDEVEQLLSAGENFLLFRVEDLVPEKITRLEDSGAIRLACLQSKALVAELVDSIRMNGLRQLMRSLSAGVPFDQALKDIANLTVEEIDRDWKKQAGLRN
;
A
#
# COMPACT_ATOMS: atom_id res chain seq x y z
N MET A 1 57.74 -33.26 42.19
CA MET A 1 58.31 -32.14 41.40
C MET A 1 57.75 -32.29 39.99
N ALA A 2 56.94 -31.41 39.40
CA ALA A 2 56.78 -29.98 39.55
C ALA A 2 55.28 -29.60 39.52
N MET A 3 54.77 -29.09 40.63
CA MET A 3 53.58 -28.23 40.67
C MET A 3 54.10 -26.88 41.14
N GLY A 4 54.20 -25.90 40.23
CA GLY A 4 54.67 -24.58 40.62
C GLY A 4 55.23 -23.76 39.46
N SER A 5 54.40 -23.41 38.47
CA SER A 5 54.74 -22.34 37.51
C SER A 5 53.59 -21.91 36.58
N PHE A 6 52.32 -22.00 37.00
CA PHE A 6 51.21 -21.40 36.22
C PHE A 6 50.30 -20.46 37.02
N SER A 7 50.44 -20.40 38.35
CA SER A 7 49.58 -19.54 39.19
C SER A 7 50.12 -18.12 39.42
N LEU A 8 51.36 -17.80 39.01
CA LEU A 8 51.94 -16.47 39.29
C LEU A 8 51.83 -15.47 38.14
N VAL A 9 51.72 -15.93 36.89
CA VAL A 9 51.62 -15.03 35.72
C VAL A 9 50.22 -14.41 35.61
N LEU A 10 49.16 -15.13 36.03
CA LEU A 10 47.80 -14.57 36.07
C LEU A 10 47.59 -13.56 37.21
N VAL A 11 48.35 -13.67 38.30
CA VAL A 11 48.24 -12.77 39.47
C VAL A 11 49.02 -11.47 39.25
N LEU A 12 50.11 -11.48 38.47
CA LEU A 12 50.91 -10.27 38.20
C LEU A 12 50.35 -9.37 37.09
N VAL A 13 49.47 -9.85 36.20
CA VAL A 13 48.72 -8.99 35.27
C VAL A 13 47.49 -8.35 35.95
N ALA A 14 47.00 -8.95 37.04
CA ALA A 14 45.90 -8.41 37.83
C ALA A 14 46.32 -7.25 38.77
N LEU A 15 47.62 -6.99 38.95
CA LEU A 15 48.14 -5.97 39.88
C LEU A 15 48.68 -4.68 39.22
N ALA A 16 48.42 -4.46 37.93
CA ALA A 16 48.75 -3.20 37.24
C ALA A 16 47.52 -2.47 36.64
N ALA A 17 46.33 -3.08 36.63
CA ALA A 17 45.10 -2.38 36.27
C ALA A 17 44.42 -1.90 37.55
N LYS A 18 44.34 -0.57 37.75
CA LYS A 18 43.46 0.00 38.77
C LYS A 18 42.07 -0.65 38.64
N PRO A 19 41.42 -1.08 39.74
CA PRO A 19 40.06 -1.58 39.64
C PRO A 19 39.20 -0.50 38.97
N LEU A 20 38.55 -0.89 37.88
CA LEU A 20 37.68 -0.02 37.09
C LEU A 20 36.50 0.38 37.99
N ASP A 21 36.45 1.63 38.45
CA ASP A 21 35.37 2.16 39.30
C ASP A 21 34.24 2.70 38.40
N PRO A 22 33.04 2.08 38.42
CA PRO A 22 31.89 2.54 37.64
C PRO A 22 31.55 4.01 37.95
N ASN A 23 31.74 4.46 39.19
CA ASN A 23 31.47 5.83 39.62
C ASN A 23 32.47 6.82 39.03
N GLN A 24 33.73 6.41 38.83
CA GLN A 24 34.73 7.24 38.18
C GLN A 24 34.34 7.49 36.72
N PHE A 25 33.96 6.45 35.99
CA PHE A 25 33.49 6.57 34.62
C PHE A 25 32.21 7.42 34.52
N ASN A 26 31.28 7.26 35.45
CA ASN A 26 30.07 8.09 35.52
C ASN A 26 30.41 9.56 35.76
N ARG A 27 31.35 9.88 36.68
CA ARG A 27 31.79 11.27 36.92
C ARG A 27 32.48 11.88 35.70
N MET A 28 33.32 11.10 35.00
CA MET A 28 33.96 11.53 33.76
C MET A 28 32.91 11.81 32.67
N GLY A 29 31.93 10.93 32.50
CA GLY A 29 30.83 11.13 31.55
C GLY A 29 30.04 12.41 31.84
N VAL A 30 29.73 12.67 33.11
CA VAL A 30 29.04 13.91 33.53
C VAL A 30 29.89 15.15 33.22
N GLN A 31 31.20 15.08 33.44
CA GLN A 31 32.10 16.18 33.12
C GLN A 31 32.13 16.46 31.61
N TYR A 32 32.31 15.43 30.78
CA TYR A 32 32.28 15.60 29.33
C TYR A 32 30.94 16.09 28.80
N ALA A 33 29.82 15.66 29.39
CA ALA A 33 28.49 16.15 29.02
C ALA A 33 28.33 17.64 29.33
N ARG A 34 28.89 18.14 30.45
CA ARG A 34 28.89 19.57 30.79
C ARG A 34 29.73 20.41 29.83
N GLU A 35 30.77 19.82 29.27
CA GLU A 35 31.61 20.42 28.23
C GLU A 35 30.97 20.33 26.84
N GLY A 36 29.79 19.70 26.71
CA GLY A 36 29.11 19.47 25.43
C GLY A 36 29.75 18.36 24.58
N ASN A 37 30.75 17.65 25.10
CA ASN A 37 31.40 16.55 24.39
C ASN A 37 30.63 15.24 24.58
N TYR A 38 29.49 15.14 23.90
CA TYR A 38 28.57 14.02 24.07
C TYR A 38 29.14 12.67 23.59
N ALA A 39 30.08 12.66 22.65
CA ALA A 39 30.75 11.44 22.20
C ALA A 39 31.60 10.82 23.33
N LYS A 40 32.47 11.62 23.96
CA LYS A 40 33.27 11.17 25.11
C LYS A 40 32.40 10.89 26.34
N ALA A 41 31.32 11.65 26.51
CA ALA A 41 30.36 11.40 27.58
C ALA A 41 29.70 10.02 27.42
N ALA A 42 29.17 9.72 26.23
CA ALA A 42 28.56 8.43 25.92
C ALA A 42 29.57 7.28 26.09
N GLU A 43 30.81 7.42 25.62
CA GLU A 43 31.86 6.41 25.84
C GLU A 43 32.13 6.13 27.31
N SER A 44 32.31 7.19 28.11
CA SER A 44 32.53 7.06 29.57
C SER A 44 31.32 6.42 30.25
N PHE A 45 30.11 6.81 29.87
CA PHE A 45 28.90 6.19 30.40
C PHE A 45 28.70 4.74 29.94
N ARG A 46 29.11 4.35 28.73
CA ARG A 46 29.11 2.94 28.28
C ARG A 46 30.03 2.08 29.14
N GLN A 47 31.23 2.59 29.46
CA GLN A 47 32.16 1.89 30.36
C GLN A 47 31.56 1.71 31.76
N SER A 48 30.92 2.76 32.28
CA SER A 48 30.19 2.70 33.55
C SER A 48 29.01 1.71 33.51
N PHE A 49 28.21 1.74 32.44
CA PHE A 49 27.05 0.89 32.21
C PHE A 49 27.42 -0.58 32.04
N ALA A 50 28.55 -0.88 31.39
CA ALA A 50 29.05 -2.24 31.24
C ALA A 50 29.40 -2.89 32.59
N LEU A 51 29.76 -2.09 33.60
CA LEU A 51 30.08 -2.58 34.95
C LEU A 51 28.84 -2.65 35.85
N GLU A 52 27.92 -1.67 35.76
CA GLU A 52 26.69 -1.61 36.55
C GLU A 52 25.45 -1.31 35.69
N PRO A 53 24.96 -2.28 34.88
CA PRO A 53 23.89 -2.04 33.91
C PRO A 53 22.51 -1.80 34.55
N LEU A 54 22.32 -2.26 35.79
CA LEU A 54 21.07 -2.11 36.53
C LEU A 54 20.97 -0.77 37.28
N GLN A 55 22.02 0.03 37.32
CA GLN A 55 22.02 1.29 38.07
C GLN A 55 21.22 2.36 37.30
N PRO A 56 20.10 2.87 37.84
CA PRO A 56 19.21 3.76 37.09
C PRO A 56 19.86 5.06 36.62
N ILE A 57 20.76 5.63 37.42
CA ILE A 57 21.41 6.91 37.10
C ILE A 57 22.42 6.77 35.94
N ILE A 58 23.21 5.69 35.89
CA ILE A 58 24.10 5.41 34.75
C ILE A 58 23.29 5.15 33.48
N ARG A 59 22.21 4.37 33.59
CA ARG A 59 21.28 4.10 32.48
C ARG A 59 20.72 5.40 31.90
N TYR A 60 20.23 6.30 32.76
CA TYR A 60 19.68 7.59 32.35
C TYR A 60 20.74 8.56 31.79
N ASN A 61 21.94 8.57 32.38
CA ASN A 61 23.04 9.39 31.91
C ASN A 61 23.53 8.98 30.52
N LEU A 62 23.71 7.67 30.30
CA LEU A 62 24.07 7.14 28.98
C LEU A 62 23.00 7.47 27.96
N PHE A 63 21.73 7.23 28.29
CA PHE A 63 20.59 7.55 27.44
C PHE A 63 20.58 9.03 27.00
N ASN A 64 20.72 9.97 27.94
CA ASN A 64 20.73 11.39 27.60
C ASN A 64 21.95 11.81 26.80
N ALA A 65 23.13 11.24 27.10
CA ALA A 65 24.34 11.50 26.34
C ALA A 65 24.19 11.03 24.88
N LEU A 66 23.59 9.85 24.67
CA LEU A 66 23.32 9.32 23.33
C LEU A 66 22.27 10.15 22.58
N ASN A 67 21.20 10.60 23.23
CA ASN A 67 20.23 11.49 22.59
C ASN A 67 20.84 12.86 22.23
N ASN A 68 21.70 13.41 23.07
CA ASN A 68 22.38 14.66 22.73
C ASN A 68 23.43 14.46 21.63
N LEU A 69 24.14 13.33 21.64
CA LEU A 69 25.06 12.95 20.58
C LEU A 69 24.32 12.81 19.25
N SER A 70 23.14 12.20 19.21
CA SER A 70 22.40 12.02 17.96
C SER A 70 21.97 13.36 17.35
N ILE A 71 21.47 14.29 18.18
CA ILE A 71 21.11 15.65 17.75
C ILE A 71 22.34 16.41 17.22
N GLU A 72 23.49 16.28 17.89
CA GLU A 72 24.72 16.92 17.49
C GLU A 72 25.28 16.33 16.18
N SER A 73 25.29 15.01 16.04
CA SER A 73 25.69 14.34 14.79
C SER A 73 24.78 14.75 13.63
N ALA A 74 23.46 14.86 13.85
CA ALA A 74 22.53 15.32 12.83
C ALA A 74 22.78 16.78 12.40
N ARG A 75 23.17 17.67 13.31
CA ARG A 75 23.57 19.05 12.97
C ARG A 75 24.86 19.14 12.16
N GLN A 76 25.69 18.10 12.22
CA GLN A 76 26.91 17.98 11.44
C GLN A 76 26.68 17.22 10.12
N ASP A 77 25.42 17.01 9.72
CA ASP A 77 25.01 16.21 8.56
C ASP A 77 25.53 14.75 8.59
N LYS A 78 25.83 14.23 9.79
CA LYS A 78 26.23 12.83 10.01
C LYS A 78 25.03 11.99 10.40
N VAL A 79 24.12 11.79 9.44
CA VAL A 79 22.83 11.14 9.68
C VAL A 79 22.98 9.71 10.19
N ASP A 80 23.93 8.93 9.66
CA ASP A 80 24.17 7.54 10.10
C ASP A 80 24.60 7.46 11.58
N GLU A 81 25.49 8.37 12.01
CA GLU A 81 25.91 8.45 13.42
C GLU A 81 24.74 8.84 14.32
N ALA A 82 23.87 9.75 13.85
CA ALA A 82 22.67 10.16 14.57
C ALA A 82 21.68 9.00 14.76
N ILE A 83 21.42 8.24 13.69
CA ILE A 83 20.58 7.03 13.71
C ILE A 83 21.15 5.99 14.69
N ALA A 84 22.46 5.76 14.65
CA ALA A 84 23.12 4.78 15.52
C ALA A 84 22.97 5.18 17.00
N ALA A 85 23.22 6.44 17.34
CA ALA A 85 23.10 6.94 18.71
C ALA A 85 21.65 6.93 19.22
N CYS A 86 20.66 7.33 18.40
CA CYS A 86 19.24 7.23 18.76
C CYS A 86 18.77 5.79 18.95
N SER A 87 19.23 4.88 18.07
CA SER A 87 18.92 3.45 18.15
C SER A 87 19.51 2.82 19.42
N GLU A 88 20.74 3.19 19.79
CA GLU A 88 21.35 2.79 21.07
C GLU A 88 20.56 3.34 22.27
N ALA A 89 20.17 4.62 22.23
CA ALA A 89 19.36 5.24 23.28
C ALA A 89 18.01 4.50 23.47
N LEU A 90 17.31 4.13 22.40
CA LEU A 90 16.06 3.37 22.50
C LEU A 90 16.27 1.93 22.99
N ARG A 91 17.40 1.28 22.71
CA ARG A 91 17.69 -0.02 23.35
C ARG A 91 17.80 0.11 24.87
N ILE A 92 18.29 1.26 25.35
CA ILE A 92 18.43 1.54 26.78
C ILE A 92 17.08 1.92 27.38
N ILE A 93 16.31 2.81 26.78
CA ILE A 93 14.95 3.20 27.21
C ILE A 93 13.98 3.05 26.02
N PRO A 94 13.34 1.88 25.87
CA PRO A 94 12.55 1.55 24.68
C PRO A 94 11.27 2.36 24.48
N GLU A 95 10.75 3.00 25.53
CA GLU A 95 9.46 3.69 25.48
C GLU A 95 9.59 5.22 25.32
N ASP A 96 10.80 5.75 25.11
CA ASP A 96 10.97 7.21 24.99
C ASP A 96 10.54 7.72 23.61
N VAL A 97 9.32 8.26 23.58
CA VAL A 97 8.68 8.83 22.39
C VAL A 97 9.49 9.97 21.76
N ARG A 98 10.27 10.73 22.55
CA ARG A 98 11.05 11.88 22.03
C ARG A 98 12.23 11.38 21.20
N VAL A 99 12.95 10.38 21.70
CA VAL A 99 14.07 9.76 20.97
C VAL A 99 13.56 8.97 19.77
N ALA A 100 12.41 8.30 19.89
CA ALA A 100 11.74 7.66 18.76
C ALA A 100 11.36 8.65 17.67
N SER A 101 10.84 9.82 18.05
CA SER A 101 10.54 10.92 17.12
C SER A 101 11.80 11.39 16.37
N ASN A 102 12.91 11.58 17.09
CA ASN A 102 14.19 11.94 16.47
C ASN A 102 14.68 10.84 15.51
N LEU A 103 14.56 9.57 15.90
CA LEU A 103 14.98 8.44 15.07
C LEU A 103 14.20 8.37 13.75
N ALA A 104 12.87 8.52 13.81
CA ALA A 104 12.03 8.55 12.61
C ALA A 104 12.41 9.71 11.66
N ILE A 105 12.69 10.89 12.22
CA ILE A 105 13.14 12.06 11.45
C ILE A 105 14.53 11.81 10.84
N PHE A 106 15.46 11.19 11.56
CA PHE A 106 16.79 10.92 11.02
C PHE A 106 16.76 9.87 9.90
N PHE A 107 15.94 8.83 10.02
CA PHE A 107 15.69 7.91 8.90
C PHE A 107 15.05 8.63 7.69
N GLN A 108 14.13 9.55 7.91
CA GLN A 108 13.57 10.39 6.84
C GLN A 108 14.65 11.23 6.15
N ASN A 109 15.53 11.88 6.92
CA ASN A 109 16.64 12.67 6.38
C ASN A 109 17.61 11.80 5.56
N GLN A 110 17.91 10.59 6.05
CA GLN A 110 18.74 9.63 5.33
C GLN A 110 18.09 9.26 3.99
N ALA A 111 16.78 8.98 3.99
CA ALA A 111 16.05 8.70 2.75
C ALA A 111 16.11 9.86 1.76
N VAL A 112 15.99 11.11 2.24
CA VAL A 112 16.09 12.31 1.38
C VAL A 112 17.51 12.48 0.82
N GLU A 113 18.56 12.27 1.61
CA GLU A 113 19.95 12.33 1.14
C GLU A 113 20.23 11.26 0.08
N LEU A 114 19.73 10.04 0.31
CA LEU A 114 19.85 8.92 -0.64
C LEU A 114 19.11 9.20 -1.95
N LEU A 115 17.96 9.90 -1.90
CA LEU A 115 17.24 10.34 -3.10
C LEU A 115 18.04 11.32 -3.94
N GLU A 116 18.76 12.27 -3.32
CA GLU A 116 19.61 13.21 -4.05
C GLU A 116 20.75 12.49 -4.80
N LYS A 117 21.22 11.38 -4.23
CA LYS A 117 22.20 10.48 -4.84
C LYS A 117 21.59 9.47 -5.82
N LYS A 118 20.27 9.49 -6.02
CA LYS A 118 19.49 8.51 -6.80
C LYS A 118 19.64 7.06 -6.32
N GLN A 119 19.93 6.86 -5.03
CA GLN A 119 19.98 5.56 -4.39
C GLN A 119 18.57 5.17 -3.90
N PHE A 120 17.71 4.83 -4.86
CA PHE A 120 16.28 4.64 -4.59
C PHE A 120 15.98 3.45 -3.69
N ALA A 121 16.70 2.34 -3.83
CA ALA A 121 16.47 1.14 -3.02
C ALA A 121 16.78 1.40 -1.55
N GLU A 122 17.94 2.00 -1.27
CA GLU A 122 18.36 2.37 0.08
C GLU A 122 17.45 3.46 0.66
N ALA A 123 16.99 4.42 -0.15
CA ALA A 123 16.03 5.43 0.29
C ALA A 123 14.69 4.79 0.70
N GLN A 124 14.21 3.79 -0.04
CA GLN A 124 13.01 3.03 0.31
C GLN A 124 13.22 2.21 1.60
N GLU A 125 14.39 1.62 1.83
CA GLU A 125 14.67 0.92 3.09
C GLU A 125 14.64 1.89 4.28
N ALA A 126 15.34 3.03 4.16
CA ALA A 126 15.37 4.05 5.21
C ALA A 126 13.97 4.58 5.56
N ILE A 127 13.12 4.86 4.56
CA ILE A 127 11.76 5.36 4.81
C ILE A 127 10.84 4.30 5.42
N LEU A 128 11.07 3.02 5.13
CA LEU A 128 10.34 1.91 5.76
C LEU A 128 10.76 1.75 7.22
N ASP A 129 12.04 1.93 7.55
CA ASP A 129 12.50 1.93 8.94
C ASP A 129 11.92 3.12 9.72
N ALA A 130 11.82 4.31 9.10
CA ALA A 130 11.08 5.44 9.69
C ALA A 130 9.61 5.08 9.97
N GLN A 131 8.94 4.44 9.01
CA GLN A 131 7.54 4.03 9.16
C GLN A 131 7.35 3.03 10.31
N LYS A 132 8.24 2.03 10.45
CA LYS A 132 8.19 1.08 11.57
C LYS A 132 8.26 1.78 12.93
N VAL A 133 9.14 2.78 13.06
CA VAL A 133 9.24 3.59 14.29
C VAL A 133 7.96 4.39 14.51
N VAL A 134 7.42 5.02 13.47
CA VAL A 134 6.15 5.77 13.56
C VAL A 134 5.00 4.88 14.02
N ASP A 135 4.86 3.69 13.44
CA ASP A 135 3.78 2.74 13.75
C ASP A 135 3.91 2.21 15.18
N GLN A 136 5.13 1.87 15.59
CA GLN A 136 5.41 1.36 16.93
C GLN A 136 5.07 2.38 18.04
N PHE A 137 5.31 3.67 17.80
CA PHE A 137 5.16 4.73 18.81
C PHE A 137 3.93 5.62 18.61
N GLY A 138 3.12 5.37 17.57
CA GLY A 138 1.91 6.16 17.28
C GLY A 138 2.19 7.63 16.92
N LEU A 139 3.23 7.88 16.11
CA LEU A 139 3.72 9.25 15.82
C LEU A 139 2.93 9.95 14.70
N GLY A 140 1.64 10.20 14.91
CA GLY A 140 0.71 10.63 13.84
C GLY A 140 1.13 11.85 13.01
N LYS A 141 1.77 12.87 13.61
CA LYS A 141 2.27 14.03 12.85
C LYS A 141 3.45 13.69 11.93
N ILE A 142 4.35 12.83 12.39
CA ILE A 142 5.51 12.37 11.61
C ILE A 142 5.04 11.36 10.55
N ALA A 143 3.99 10.57 10.83
CA ALA A 143 3.40 9.65 9.86
C ALA A 143 3.01 10.32 8.54
N ALA A 144 2.50 11.56 8.59
CA ALA A 144 2.17 12.33 7.40
C ALA A 144 3.42 12.67 6.57
N THR A 145 4.49 13.16 7.21
CA THR A 145 5.73 13.52 6.50
C THR A 145 6.47 12.31 5.94
N ILE A 146 6.44 11.17 6.66
CA ILE A 146 6.99 9.90 6.16
C ILE A 146 6.22 9.42 4.93
N ARG A 147 4.88 9.50 4.96
CA ARG A 147 4.02 9.15 3.83
C ARG A 147 4.31 10.02 2.60
N GLU A 148 4.41 11.34 2.78
CA GLU A 148 4.77 12.28 1.71
C GLU A 148 6.16 11.96 1.12
N THR A 149 7.16 11.73 1.99
CA THR A 149 8.53 11.40 1.55
C THR A 149 8.55 10.09 0.78
N ARG A 150 7.80 9.08 1.24
CA ARG A 150 7.64 7.81 0.54
C ARG A 150 7.00 7.98 -0.84
N GLY A 151 5.97 8.82 -0.94
CA GLY A 151 5.38 9.19 -2.22
C GLY A 151 6.40 9.84 -3.16
N ARG A 152 7.18 10.80 -2.64
CA ARG A 152 8.25 11.46 -3.39
C ARG A 152 9.34 10.50 -3.87
N ILE A 153 9.70 9.50 -3.08
CA ILE A 153 10.65 8.45 -3.50
C ILE A 153 10.13 7.75 -4.75
N TYR A 154 8.90 7.24 -4.70
CA TYR A 154 8.29 6.56 -5.84
C TYR A 154 8.15 7.46 -7.06
N LEU A 155 7.77 8.74 -6.88
CA LEU A 155 7.69 9.71 -7.97
C LEU A 155 9.03 9.91 -8.68
N LEU A 156 10.11 10.13 -7.91
CA LEU A 156 11.43 10.41 -8.48
C LEU A 156 12.04 9.17 -9.14
N GLU A 157 11.85 7.99 -8.54
CA GLU A 157 12.25 6.74 -9.16
C GLU A 157 11.47 6.48 -10.45
N GLY A 158 10.16 6.73 -10.46
CA GLY A 158 9.30 6.60 -11.63
C GLY A 158 9.78 7.49 -12.78
N ARG A 159 10.17 8.74 -12.49
CA ARG A 159 10.77 9.65 -13.48
C ARG A 159 12.10 9.14 -14.02
N ASP A 160 12.94 8.57 -13.16
CA ASP A 160 14.24 8.02 -13.56
C ASP A 160 14.07 6.77 -14.44
N LYS A 161 13.09 5.91 -14.14
CA LYS A 161 12.68 4.78 -14.98
C LYS A 161 12.09 5.23 -16.32
N PHE A 162 11.22 6.23 -16.32
CA PHE A 162 10.68 6.79 -17.55
C PHE A 162 11.78 7.38 -18.43
N ALA A 163 12.75 8.09 -17.85
CA ALA A 163 13.91 8.62 -18.58
C ALA A 163 14.80 7.52 -19.19
N ARG A 164 14.79 6.31 -18.62
CA ARG A 164 15.44 5.11 -19.17
C ARG A 164 14.58 4.34 -20.18
N ASN A 165 13.39 4.86 -20.51
CA ASN A 165 12.39 4.22 -21.36
C ASN A 165 11.77 2.94 -20.75
N ASP A 166 11.90 2.75 -19.44
CA ASP A 166 11.27 1.66 -18.68
C ASP A 166 9.82 2.05 -18.32
N VAL A 167 8.98 2.26 -19.35
CA VAL A 167 7.64 2.86 -19.20
C VAL A 167 6.74 2.08 -18.25
N SER A 168 6.78 0.75 -18.29
CA SER A 168 5.94 -0.08 -17.41
C SER A 168 6.30 0.10 -15.94
N GLU A 169 7.60 0.12 -15.62
CA GLU A 169 8.06 0.31 -14.23
C GLU A 169 7.77 1.73 -13.74
N ALA A 170 7.88 2.73 -14.62
CA ALA A 170 7.52 4.10 -14.30
C ALA A 170 6.05 4.24 -13.92
N LEU A 171 5.13 3.64 -14.69
CA LEU A 171 3.71 3.63 -14.38
C LEU A 171 3.45 2.98 -13.02
N ASP A 172 4.01 1.79 -12.75
CA ASP A 172 3.85 1.09 -11.47
C ASP A 172 4.37 1.93 -10.28
N LEU A 173 5.44 2.71 -10.47
CA LEU A 173 5.98 3.61 -9.44
C LEU A 173 5.08 4.83 -9.22
N TYR A 174 4.53 5.43 -10.27
CA TYR A 174 3.54 6.49 -10.11
C TYR A 174 2.26 5.99 -9.42
N ASP A 175 1.86 4.74 -9.66
CA ASP A 175 0.73 4.14 -8.96
C ASP A 175 1.03 3.96 -7.47
N LYS A 176 2.22 3.45 -7.12
CA LYS A 176 2.67 3.36 -5.72
C LYS A 176 2.73 4.74 -5.05
N CYS A 177 3.19 5.75 -5.77
CA CYS A 177 3.20 7.14 -5.31
C CYS A 177 1.78 7.60 -4.94
N LEU A 178 0.82 7.42 -5.85
CA LEU A 178 -0.57 7.83 -5.65
C LEU A 178 -1.32 6.98 -4.63
N GLN A 179 -0.89 5.73 -4.39
CA GLN A 179 -1.41 4.88 -3.32
C GLN A 179 -1.01 5.42 -1.94
N VAL A 180 0.23 5.86 -1.77
CA VAL A 180 0.70 6.40 -0.48
C VAL A 180 0.37 7.88 -0.31
N ASN A 181 0.43 8.67 -1.38
CA ASN A 181 0.13 10.10 -1.39
C ASN A 181 -0.84 10.44 -2.55
N PRO A 182 -2.16 10.31 -2.34
CA PRO A 182 -3.16 10.59 -3.37
C PRO A 182 -3.22 12.05 -3.83
N GLU A 183 -2.62 12.97 -3.08
CA GLU A 183 -2.58 14.42 -3.36
C GLU A 183 -1.30 14.83 -4.13
N GLU A 184 -0.48 13.88 -4.58
CA GLU A 184 0.71 14.18 -5.38
C GLU A 184 0.32 14.53 -6.83
N ALA A 185 0.05 15.81 -7.07
CA ALA A 185 -0.34 16.31 -8.40
C ALA A 185 0.70 16.00 -9.49
N LEU A 186 1.99 15.98 -9.16
CA LEU A 186 3.05 15.70 -10.13
C LEU A 186 2.99 14.26 -10.66
N ALA A 187 2.60 13.29 -9.83
CA ALA A 187 2.46 11.91 -10.27
C ALA A 187 1.34 11.76 -11.31
N TYR A 188 0.21 12.45 -11.12
CA TYR A 188 -0.84 12.50 -12.14
C TYR A 188 -0.37 13.16 -13.43
N LEU A 189 0.34 14.30 -13.34
CA LEU A 189 0.87 14.98 -14.53
C LEU A 189 1.83 14.08 -15.32
N ASP A 190 2.78 13.43 -14.64
CA ASP A 190 3.76 12.57 -15.29
C ASP A 190 3.12 11.31 -15.88
N ARG A 191 2.16 10.70 -15.16
CA ARG A 191 1.40 9.54 -15.66
C ARG A 191 0.51 9.91 -16.85
N SER A 192 -0.14 11.07 -16.81
CA SER A 192 -0.97 11.57 -17.92
C SER A 192 -0.17 11.74 -19.21
N ARG A 193 1.10 12.15 -19.10
CA ARG A 193 1.99 12.29 -20.24
C ARG A 193 2.29 10.95 -20.88
N ILE A 194 2.58 9.92 -20.07
CA ILE A 194 2.79 8.55 -20.58
C ILE A 194 1.55 8.06 -21.31
N TYR A 195 0.37 8.25 -20.72
CA TYR A 195 -0.89 7.85 -21.34
C TYR A 195 -1.15 8.60 -22.65
N TYR A 196 -0.84 9.89 -22.71
CA TYR A 196 -0.91 10.65 -23.96
C TYR A 196 0.01 10.09 -25.04
N GLU A 197 1.28 9.82 -24.71
CA GLU A 197 2.27 9.25 -25.64
C GLU A 197 1.85 7.86 -26.17
N GLN A 198 1.01 7.14 -25.41
CA GLN A 198 0.43 5.84 -25.76
C GLN A 198 -0.97 5.93 -26.39
N ASP A 199 -1.45 7.12 -26.74
CA ASP A 199 -2.80 7.37 -27.28
C ASP A 199 -3.97 6.95 -26.35
N PHE A 200 -3.70 6.80 -25.06
CA PHE A 200 -4.69 6.59 -24.01
C PHE A 200 -5.26 7.94 -23.52
N PHE A 201 -5.93 8.66 -24.42
CA PHE A 201 -6.42 10.03 -24.17
C PHE A 201 -7.37 10.12 -22.98
N GLN A 202 -8.23 9.13 -22.78
CA GLN A 202 -9.19 9.14 -21.68
C GLN A 202 -8.50 9.04 -20.31
N ASP A 203 -7.48 8.18 -20.20
CA ASP A 203 -6.68 8.03 -18.98
C ASP A 203 -5.83 9.29 -18.72
N ALA A 204 -5.24 9.86 -19.78
CA ALA A 204 -4.50 11.12 -19.69
C ALA A 204 -5.38 12.27 -19.20
N ILE A 205 -6.59 12.42 -19.76
CA ILE A 205 -7.54 13.45 -19.33
C ILE A 205 -7.96 13.23 -17.87
N ALA A 206 -8.24 11.99 -17.46
CA ALA A 206 -8.62 11.68 -16.09
C ALA A 206 -7.53 12.09 -15.09
N ASP A 207 -6.26 11.79 -15.39
CA ASP A 207 -5.14 12.21 -14.54
C ASP A 207 -4.97 13.73 -14.50
N LEU A 208 -5.12 14.42 -15.63
CA LEU A 208 -5.05 15.89 -15.66
C LEU A 208 -6.18 16.55 -14.86
N GLU A 209 -7.38 15.98 -14.90
CA GLU A 209 -8.50 16.45 -14.09
C GLU A 209 -8.22 16.25 -12.60
N MET A 210 -7.58 15.14 -12.20
CA MET A 210 -7.11 14.97 -10.83
C MET A 210 -6.07 16.01 -10.42
N ALA A 211 -5.12 16.31 -11.29
CA ALA A 211 -4.14 17.36 -11.03
C ALA A 211 -4.81 18.74 -10.86
N LEU A 212 -5.89 19.03 -11.61
CA LEU A 212 -6.69 20.25 -11.45
C LEU A 212 -7.49 20.29 -10.14
N GLU A 213 -8.00 19.15 -9.67
CA GLU A 213 -8.67 19.09 -8.36
C GLU A 213 -7.71 19.48 -7.23
N ILE A 214 -6.43 19.12 -7.34
CA ILE A 214 -5.40 19.40 -6.33
C ILE A 214 -4.81 20.81 -6.49
N LEU A 215 -4.43 21.19 -7.71
CA LEU A 215 -3.72 22.45 -7.99
C LEU A 215 -4.66 23.65 -8.25
N GLY A 216 -5.97 23.42 -8.30
CA GLY A 216 -6.97 24.42 -8.69
C GLY A 216 -7.04 24.62 -10.22
N GLN A 217 -7.77 25.66 -10.65
CA GLN A 217 -7.98 25.98 -12.08
C GLN A 217 -6.71 26.49 -12.78
N ASN A 218 -5.70 25.63 -12.88
CA ASN A 218 -4.46 25.89 -13.58
C ASN A 218 -4.76 26.03 -15.09
N PRO A 219 -4.55 27.22 -15.71
CA PRO A 219 -4.89 27.44 -17.11
C PRO A 219 -4.14 26.55 -18.09
N GLU A 220 -2.90 26.15 -17.75
CA GLU A 220 -2.08 25.29 -18.60
C GLU A 220 -2.66 23.89 -18.68
N ILE A 221 -3.00 23.30 -17.54
CA ILE A 221 -3.62 21.97 -17.47
C ILE A 221 -5.00 21.98 -18.13
N LEU A 222 -5.81 23.02 -17.92
CA LEU A 222 -7.10 23.19 -18.61
C LEU A 222 -6.94 23.22 -20.14
N SER A 223 -5.93 23.95 -20.63
CA SER A 223 -5.65 24.01 -22.07
C SER A 223 -5.20 22.66 -22.63
N LEU A 224 -4.45 21.87 -21.85
CA LEU A 224 -4.01 20.54 -22.23
C LEU A 224 -5.19 19.57 -22.30
N VAL A 225 -6.08 19.58 -21.30
CA VAL A 225 -7.32 18.79 -21.33
C VAL A 225 -8.16 19.11 -22.57
N GLN A 226 -8.37 20.40 -22.88
CA GLN A 226 -9.12 20.79 -24.08
C GLN A 226 -8.47 20.28 -25.36
N ARG A 227 -7.14 20.37 -25.47
CA ARG A 227 -6.39 19.87 -26.62
C ARG A 227 -6.54 18.36 -26.78
N LEU A 228 -6.37 17.60 -25.70
CA LEU A 228 -6.54 16.15 -25.70
C LEU A 228 -7.96 15.75 -26.09
N LYS A 229 -8.98 16.47 -25.63
CA LYS A 229 -10.37 16.22 -26.02
C LYS A 229 -10.59 16.36 -27.52
N ILE A 230 -10.03 17.41 -28.12
CA ILE A 230 -10.09 17.64 -29.58
C ILE A 230 -9.32 16.55 -30.34
N GLU A 231 -8.13 16.18 -29.86
CA GLU A 231 -7.28 15.17 -30.51
C GLU A 231 -7.90 13.77 -30.46
N ALA A 232 -8.44 13.37 -29.31
CA ALA A 232 -9.19 12.13 -29.16
C ALA A 232 -10.37 12.06 -30.15
N GLY A 233 -11.14 13.15 -30.27
CA GLY A 233 -12.23 13.25 -31.23
C GLY A 233 -11.76 13.13 -32.69
N LYS A 234 -10.62 13.73 -33.06
CA LYS A 234 -10.01 13.58 -34.40
C LYS A 234 -9.58 12.14 -34.69
N LYS A 235 -9.13 11.41 -33.68
CA LYS A 235 -8.77 9.99 -33.77
C LYS A 235 -9.98 9.05 -33.68
N GLY A 236 -11.21 9.59 -33.64
CA GLY A 236 -12.43 8.80 -33.59
C GLY A 236 -12.67 8.11 -32.24
N GLN A 237 -11.94 8.50 -31.19
CA GLN A 237 -12.16 7.97 -29.85
C GLN A 237 -13.36 8.67 -29.22
N THR A 238 -14.40 7.90 -28.88
CA THR A 238 -15.53 8.42 -28.11
C THR A 238 -15.08 8.63 -26.67
N LEU A 239 -14.87 9.88 -26.29
CA LEU A 239 -14.74 10.24 -24.90
C LEU A 239 -16.11 10.08 -24.26
N SER A 240 -16.21 9.15 -23.30
CA SER A 240 -17.46 8.98 -22.56
C SER A 240 -17.78 10.27 -21.80
N ASP A 241 -18.96 10.84 -22.05
CA ASP A 241 -19.48 11.96 -21.26
C ASP A 241 -19.50 11.56 -19.78
N GLN A 242 -18.90 12.41 -18.95
CA GLN A 242 -18.66 12.15 -17.53
C GLN A 242 -19.93 11.88 -16.71
N ASP A 243 -21.10 12.20 -17.26
CA ASP A 243 -22.38 12.23 -16.55
C ASP A 243 -23.30 11.03 -16.84
N ALA A 244 -22.90 10.08 -17.69
CA ALA A 244 -23.78 8.98 -18.14
C ALA A 244 -23.36 7.57 -17.67
N PHE A 245 -22.49 7.43 -16.67
CA PHE A 245 -22.05 6.09 -16.21
C PHE A 245 -23.03 5.36 -15.30
N PHE A 246 -23.92 6.10 -14.65
CA PHE A 246 -24.81 5.57 -13.64
C PHE A 246 -26.24 6.04 -13.86
N ILE A 247 -27.19 5.12 -13.71
CA ILE A 247 -28.62 5.42 -13.56
C ILE A 247 -28.95 5.15 -12.10
N LEU A 248 -29.25 6.20 -11.33
CA LEU A 248 -29.51 6.05 -9.90
C LEU A 248 -31.00 5.80 -9.62
N GLU A 249 -31.29 4.68 -8.94
CA GLU A 249 -32.61 4.26 -8.47
C GLU A 249 -32.58 4.10 -6.93
N SER A 250 -32.93 5.14 -6.18
CA SER A 250 -32.81 5.19 -4.71
C SER A 250 -34.16 5.41 -4.02
N PRO A 251 -35.10 4.45 -4.09
CA PRO A 251 -36.43 4.60 -3.50
C PRO A 251 -36.34 4.88 -1.99
N GLY A 252 -37.01 5.94 -1.54
CA GLY A 252 -37.03 6.37 -0.14
C GLY A 252 -35.86 7.26 0.29
N ALA A 253 -34.92 7.58 -0.61
CA ALA A 253 -33.85 8.53 -0.32
C ALA A 253 -34.37 9.96 -0.15
N ASN A 254 -33.77 10.72 0.75
CA ASN A 254 -33.93 12.16 0.75
C ASN A 254 -32.98 12.82 -0.29
N PRO A 255 -33.26 14.06 -0.75
CA PRO A 255 -32.44 14.73 -1.75
C PRO A 255 -30.95 14.87 -1.38
N SER A 256 -30.64 14.96 -0.09
CA SER A 256 -29.25 15.05 0.39
C SER A 256 -28.51 13.71 0.23
N GLN A 257 -29.17 12.59 0.52
CA GLN A 257 -28.61 11.25 0.32
C GLN A 257 -28.30 10.98 -1.16
N ASP A 258 -29.19 11.38 -2.07
CA ASP A 258 -28.96 11.25 -3.51
C ASP A 258 -27.77 12.08 -4.00
N GLN A 259 -27.62 13.31 -3.49
CA GLN A 259 -26.47 14.15 -3.83
C GLN A 259 -25.16 13.55 -3.31
N VAL A 260 -25.16 13.04 -2.09
CA VAL A 260 -23.99 12.35 -1.50
C VAL A 260 -23.67 11.11 -2.33
N LEU A 261 -24.66 10.29 -2.67
CA LEU A 261 -24.47 9.06 -3.43
C LEU A 261 -23.90 9.32 -4.84
N LYS A 262 -24.38 10.36 -5.53
CA LYS A 262 -23.81 10.78 -6.83
C LYS A 262 -22.33 11.16 -6.69
N ARG A 263 -21.96 11.89 -5.63
CA ARG A 263 -20.57 12.23 -5.36
C ARG A 263 -19.74 10.98 -5.05
N VAL A 264 -20.23 10.11 -4.17
CA VAL A 264 -19.56 8.86 -3.81
C VAL A 264 -19.35 7.96 -5.02
N LEU A 265 -20.36 7.79 -5.88
CA LEU A 265 -20.24 7.02 -7.13
C LEU A 265 -19.20 7.63 -8.08
N LYS A 266 -19.16 8.96 -8.19
CA LYS A 266 -18.12 9.65 -8.96
C LYS A 266 -16.73 9.37 -8.38
N ASP A 267 -16.56 9.49 -7.06
CA ASP A 267 -15.29 9.24 -6.37
C ASP A 267 -14.82 7.80 -6.60
N ILE A 268 -15.71 6.82 -6.40
CA ILE A 268 -15.45 5.39 -6.60
C ILE A 268 -15.07 5.13 -8.06
N ARG A 269 -15.84 5.66 -9.02
CA ARG A 269 -15.55 5.50 -10.44
C ARG A 269 -14.16 6.03 -10.78
N LEU A 270 -13.84 7.24 -10.33
CA LEU A 270 -12.53 7.84 -10.56
C LEU A 270 -11.42 7.00 -9.93
N SER A 271 -11.59 6.54 -8.69
CA SER A 271 -10.64 5.66 -8.01
C SER A 271 -10.40 4.35 -8.77
N VAL A 272 -11.46 3.69 -9.24
CA VAL A 272 -11.33 2.44 -10.01
C VAL A 272 -10.76 2.68 -11.40
N ALA A 273 -11.14 3.78 -12.07
CA ALA A 273 -10.58 4.16 -13.35
C ALA A 273 -9.07 4.42 -13.26
N ARG A 274 -8.57 5.00 -12.16
CA ARG A 274 -7.12 5.15 -11.89
C ARG A 274 -6.40 3.80 -11.89
N ASN A 275 -7.06 2.74 -11.44
CA ASN A 275 -6.46 1.40 -11.33
C ASN A 275 -6.60 0.60 -12.63
N LEU A 276 -7.78 0.59 -13.23
CA LEU A 276 -8.15 -0.34 -14.30
C LEU A 276 -8.23 0.28 -15.70
N THR A 277 -8.23 1.61 -15.83
CA THR A 277 -8.24 2.33 -17.13
C THR A 277 -9.38 1.92 -18.07
N VAL A 278 -10.52 1.56 -17.48
CA VAL A 278 -11.75 1.20 -18.20
C VAL A 278 -12.95 1.85 -17.56
N ASN A 279 -13.98 2.09 -18.37
CA ASN A 279 -15.28 2.57 -17.92
C ASN A 279 -16.38 1.59 -18.37
N PRO A 280 -17.57 1.63 -17.77
CA PRO A 280 -18.70 0.85 -18.24
C PRO A 280 -19.00 1.13 -19.72
N LYS A 281 -19.27 0.08 -20.50
CA LYS A 281 -19.78 0.16 -21.88
C LYS A 281 -21.19 0.71 -21.93
N THR A 282 -22.01 0.35 -20.93
CA THR A 282 -23.37 0.85 -20.75
C THR A 282 -23.53 1.42 -19.35
N PRO A 283 -24.43 2.40 -19.15
CA PRO A 283 -24.70 2.93 -17.83
C PRO A 283 -25.13 1.81 -16.86
N LEU A 284 -24.51 1.76 -15.67
CA LEU A 284 -24.89 0.81 -14.62
C LEU A 284 -26.08 1.36 -13.84
N VAL A 285 -27.11 0.54 -13.66
CA VAL A 285 -28.23 0.88 -12.79
C VAL A 285 -27.82 0.68 -11.33
N VAL A 286 -27.72 1.75 -10.55
CA VAL A 286 -27.41 1.69 -9.12
C VAL A 286 -28.70 1.77 -8.32
N SER A 287 -29.13 0.63 -7.79
CA SER A 287 -30.36 0.49 -7.01
C SER A 287 -30.06 0.38 -5.52
N ILE A 288 -30.33 1.45 -4.76
CA ILE A 288 -30.16 1.50 -3.30
C ILE A 288 -31.53 1.45 -2.62
N ARG A 289 -31.85 0.33 -1.97
CA ARG A 289 -33.11 0.14 -1.25
C ARG A 289 -32.92 0.50 0.22
N TRP A 290 -33.25 1.74 0.58
CA TRP A 290 -33.10 2.23 1.96
C TRP A 290 -33.99 1.50 2.98
N SER A 291 -35.06 0.85 2.52
CA SER A 291 -35.91 0.00 3.35
C SER A 291 -35.30 -1.36 3.70
N GLU A 292 -34.24 -1.79 3.00
CA GLU A 292 -33.56 -3.06 3.23
C GLU A 292 -32.29 -2.86 4.06
N PRO A 293 -31.89 -3.83 4.90
CA PRO A 293 -30.70 -3.72 5.73
C PRO A 293 -29.44 -3.59 4.88
N PHE A 294 -28.54 -2.71 5.29
CA PHE A 294 -27.20 -2.61 4.72
C PHE A 294 -26.34 -3.79 5.18
N ILE A 295 -25.64 -4.42 4.22
CA ILE A 295 -24.74 -5.54 4.47
C ILE A 295 -23.31 -5.05 4.18
N PRO A 296 -22.42 -4.99 5.19
CA PRO A 296 -21.03 -4.59 4.99
C PRO A 296 -20.23 -5.65 4.24
N TYR A 297 -19.11 -5.23 3.67
CA TYR A 297 -18.21 -6.03 2.84
C TYR A 297 -17.91 -7.43 3.39
N ASN A 298 -17.48 -7.53 4.65
CA ASN A 298 -17.08 -8.79 5.28
C ASN A 298 -18.24 -9.80 5.40
N GLN A 299 -19.46 -9.32 5.64
CA GLN A 299 -20.65 -10.16 5.70
C GLN A 299 -21.13 -10.53 4.29
N TRP A 300 -21.01 -9.61 3.34
CA TRP A 300 -21.38 -9.84 1.94
C TRP A 300 -20.63 -11.04 1.34
N LEU A 301 -19.33 -11.18 1.60
CA LEU A 301 -18.51 -12.30 1.13
C LEU A 301 -18.93 -13.69 1.65
N SER A 302 -19.83 -13.74 2.64
CA SER A 302 -20.35 -14.98 3.23
C SER A 302 -21.87 -15.08 3.09
N SER A 303 -22.49 -14.17 2.32
CA SER A 303 -23.94 -14.01 2.25
C SER A 303 -24.55 -14.97 1.21
N PRO A 304 -25.55 -15.78 1.59
CA PRO A 304 -26.34 -16.56 0.65
C PRO A 304 -26.94 -15.65 -0.44
N GLY A 305 -26.76 -16.03 -1.71
CA GLY A 305 -27.23 -15.22 -2.84
C GLY A 305 -26.25 -14.13 -3.29
N LEU A 306 -24.95 -14.21 -2.92
CA LEU A 306 -23.87 -13.40 -3.47
C LEU A 306 -23.97 -13.26 -5.00
N ARG A 307 -24.34 -12.07 -5.47
CA ARG A 307 -24.58 -11.82 -6.90
C ARG A 307 -23.97 -10.49 -7.35
N LEU A 308 -23.12 -10.58 -8.38
CA LEU A 308 -22.67 -9.45 -9.17
C LEU A 308 -23.38 -9.50 -10.52
N GLU A 309 -23.93 -8.36 -10.95
CA GLU A 309 -24.62 -8.20 -12.22
C GLU A 309 -23.87 -7.17 -13.07
N GLY A 310 -23.73 -7.41 -14.36
CA GLY A 310 -22.98 -6.53 -15.26
C GLY A 310 -23.71 -5.25 -15.66
N ASP A 311 -25.01 -5.14 -15.39
CA ASP A 311 -25.86 -3.99 -15.76
C ASP A 311 -26.45 -3.27 -14.54
N ARG A 312 -26.35 -3.88 -13.35
CA ARG A 312 -27.01 -3.41 -12.14
C ARG A 312 -26.16 -3.65 -10.89
N ILE A 313 -26.21 -2.69 -9.98
CA ILE A 313 -25.74 -2.78 -8.61
C ILE A 313 -26.98 -2.70 -7.72
N SER A 314 -27.20 -3.72 -6.89
CA SER A 314 -28.34 -3.79 -5.98
C SER A 314 -27.84 -3.95 -4.54
N MET A 315 -28.18 -3.00 -3.66
CA MET A 315 -27.83 -3.10 -2.24
C MET A 315 -28.90 -2.48 -1.33
N GLY A 316 -28.98 -2.99 -0.09
CA GLY A 316 -29.74 -2.36 0.98
C GLY A 316 -28.99 -1.18 1.58
N GLY A 317 -29.69 -0.08 1.86
CA GLY A 317 -29.11 1.12 2.46
C GLY A 317 -29.29 1.20 3.99
N GLY A 318 -30.39 0.64 4.50
CA GLY A 318 -30.81 0.76 5.89
C GLY A 318 -30.79 2.21 6.39
N GLU A 319 -30.30 2.42 7.60
CA GLU A 319 -30.08 3.74 8.19
C GLU A 319 -28.64 4.25 7.99
N THR A 320 -27.87 3.63 7.11
CA THR A 320 -26.44 3.89 6.95
C THR A 320 -26.20 5.23 6.26
N ASP A 321 -25.19 5.98 6.70
CA ASP A 321 -24.73 7.17 5.97
C ASP A 321 -24.05 6.73 4.65
N PRO A 322 -24.55 7.14 3.47
CA PRO A 322 -23.89 6.82 2.20
C PRO A 322 -22.46 7.38 2.08
N ASN A 323 -22.07 8.34 2.91
CA ASN A 323 -20.71 8.84 2.99
C ASN A 323 -19.79 8.03 3.91
N SER A 324 -20.33 7.11 4.71
CA SER A 324 -19.54 6.29 5.64
C SER A 324 -18.54 5.40 4.90
N GLU A 325 -17.42 5.11 5.55
CA GLU A 325 -16.37 4.24 5.01
C GLU A 325 -16.92 2.87 4.60
N ALA A 326 -17.67 2.21 5.49
CA ALA A 326 -18.26 0.90 5.23
C ALA A 326 -19.20 0.90 4.00
N PHE A 327 -20.01 1.94 3.82
CA PHE A 327 -20.91 2.05 2.67
C PHE A 327 -20.13 2.27 1.36
N ARG A 328 -19.14 3.18 1.38
CA ARG A 328 -18.25 3.45 0.25
C ARG A 328 -17.50 2.19 -0.18
N GLU A 329 -16.99 1.42 0.77
CA GLU A 329 -16.29 0.15 0.55
C GLU A 329 -17.17 -0.91 -0.11
N ALA A 330 -18.37 -1.14 0.45
CA ALA A 330 -19.32 -2.08 -0.13
C ALA A 330 -19.72 -1.68 -1.56
N LEU A 331 -20.02 -0.39 -1.78
CA LEU A 331 -20.39 0.12 -3.10
C LEU A 331 -19.25 0.04 -4.11
N ALA A 332 -18.01 0.30 -3.68
CA ALA A 332 -16.83 0.16 -4.53
C ALA A 332 -16.64 -1.29 -5.00
N LEU A 333 -16.84 -2.26 -4.10
CA LEU A 333 -16.77 -3.66 -4.46
C LEU A 333 -17.81 -4.02 -5.52
N HIS A 334 -19.08 -3.69 -5.25
CA HIS A 334 -20.15 -3.94 -6.22
C HIS A 334 -19.85 -3.28 -7.55
N TYR A 335 -19.35 -2.05 -7.53
CA TYR A 335 -18.99 -1.32 -8.74
C TYR A 335 -17.87 -2.01 -9.53
N VAL A 336 -16.77 -2.45 -8.90
CA VAL A 336 -15.69 -3.16 -9.61
C VAL A 336 -16.22 -4.45 -10.23
N GLY A 337 -16.94 -5.26 -9.46
CA GLY A 337 -17.50 -6.51 -9.95
C GLY A 337 -18.45 -6.32 -11.13
N SER A 338 -19.39 -5.39 -11.00
CA SER A 338 -20.34 -5.03 -12.07
C SER A 338 -19.64 -4.40 -13.28
N LEU A 339 -18.65 -3.53 -13.08
CA LEU A 339 -17.86 -2.94 -14.16
C LEU A 339 -17.15 -4.00 -15.00
N VAL A 340 -16.49 -4.95 -14.33
CA VAL A 340 -15.78 -6.05 -14.99
C VAL A 340 -16.77 -6.83 -15.86
N LEU A 341 -17.91 -7.23 -15.31
CA LEU A 341 -18.94 -7.96 -16.06
C LEU A 341 -19.58 -7.10 -17.17
N ASN A 342 -19.70 -5.78 -16.97
CA ASN A 342 -20.24 -4.85 -17.96
C ASN A 342 -19.37 -4.76 -19.22
N ILE A 343 -18.04 -4.73 -19.05
CA ILE A 343 -17.13 -4.52 -20.18
C ILE A 343 -16.95 -5.78 -21.05
N GLY A 344 -16.96 -6.98 -20.47
CA GLY A 344 -16.72 -8.21 -21.25
C GLY A 344 -17.92 -9.15 -21.34
N GLY A 345 -19.05 -8.82 -20.70
CA GLY A 345 -20.27 -9.62 -20.75
C GLY A 345 -20.05 -11.06 -20.27
N SER A 346 -20.64 -12.03 -20.96
CA SER A 346 -20.52 -13.46 -20.65
C SER A 346 -19.15 -14.07 -20.92
N GLY A 347 -18.22 -13.32 -21.53
CA GLY A 347 -16.87 -13.78 -21.85
C GLY A 347 -15.86 -13.64 -20.70
N ILE A 348 -16.24 -13.01 -19.59
CA ILE A 348 -15.37 -12.83 -18.43
C ILE A 348 -15.70 -13.88 -17.34
N PRO A 349 -14.69 -14.57 -16.80
CA PRO A 349 -14.89 -15.47 -15.67
C PRO A 349 -15.44 -14.74 -14.45
N TYR A 350 -16.47 -15.30 -13.83
CA TYR A 350 -17.10 -14.68 -12.66
C TYR A 350 -16.15 -14.60 -11.46
N TRP A 351 -15.29 -15.61 -11.27
CA TRP A 351 -14.22 -15.57 -10.27
C TRP A 351 -13.29 -14.37 -10.46
N PHE A 352 -13.02 -13.95 -11.70
CA PHE A 352 -12.15 -12.80 -11.95
C PHE A 352 -12.83 -11.50 -11.49
N ALA A 353 -14.13 -11.35 -11.76
CA ALA A 353 -14.90 -10.20 -11.27
C ALA A 353 -14.96 -10.16 -9.73
N VAL A 354 -15.27 -11.29 -9.08
CA VAL A 354 -15.33 -11.42 -7.62
C VAL A 354 -13.96 -11.19 -6.98
N GLY A 355 -12.92 -11.80 -7.54
CA GLY A 355 -11.55 -11.70 -7.05
C GLY A 355 -10.97 -10.28 -7.20
N LEU A 356 -11.19 -9.63 -8.34
CA LEU A 356 -10.67 -8.30 -8.61
C LEU A 356 -11.34 -7.23 -7.75
N ALA A 357 -12.65 -7.38 -7.51
CA ALA A 357 -13.38 -6.49 -6.62
C ALA A 357 -12.85 -6.56 -5.17
N GLN A 358 -12.43 -7.74 -4.72
CA GLN A 358 -11.75 -7.90 -3.42
C GLN A 358 -10.31 -7.39 -3.45
N TYR A 359 -9.56 -7.68 -4.52
CA TYR A 359 -8.16 -7.31 -4.65
C TYR A 359 -7.97 -5.78 -4.64
N LEU A 360 -8.85 -5.02 -5.30
CA LEU A 360 -8.78 -3.56 -5.34
C LEU A 360 -9.40 -2.85 -4.12
N HIS A 361 -9.98 -3.61 -3.18
CA HIS A 361 -10.51 -3.03 -1.95
C HIS A 361 -9.38 -2.38 -1.12
N PRO A 362 -9.60 -1.25 -0.41
CA PRO A 362 -8.56 -0.60 0.40
C PRO A 362 -7.94 -1.51 1.46
N ALA A 363 -8.77 -2.28 2.18
CA ALA A 363 -8.33 -3.36 3.08
C ALA A 363 -8.06 -4.70 2.37
N GLY A 364 -8.07 -4.70 1.03
CA GLY A 364 -7.87 -5.85 0.16
C GLY A 364 -6.41 -6.06 -0.22
N GLY A 365 -6.15 -6.35 -1.49
CA GLY A 365 -4.83 -6.68 -2.01
C GLY A 365 -4.51 -8.17 -1.91
N LYS A 366 -3.25 -8.50 -1.57
CA LYS A 366 -2.81 -9.88 -1.38
C LYS A 366 -3.57 -10.55 -0.22
N LEU A 367 -3.51 -11.88 -0.18
CA LEU A 367 -4.07 -12.65 0.91
C LEU A 367 -3.37 -12.30 2.23
N SER A 368 -4.16 -12.08 3.29
CA SER A 368 -3.62 -11.98 4.64
C SER A 368 -3.13 -13.35 5.14
N PRO A 369 -2.25 -13.41 6.16
CA PRO A 369 -1.81 -14.69 6.74
C PRO A 369 -2.99 -15.59 7.15
N ASP A 370 -4.03 -15.01 7.75
CA ASP A 370 -5.24 -15.73 8.17
C ASP A 370 -6.06 -16.26 6.97
N GLU A 371 -6.08 -15.54 5.85
CA GLU A 371 -6.74 -15.99 4.62
C GLU A 371 -5.96 -17.13 3.96
N VAL A 372 -4.62 -17.06 3.97
CA VAL A 372 -3.75 -18.15 3.49
C VAL A 372 -3.97 -19.41 4.32
N GLU A 373 -4.01 -19.30 5.65
CA GLU A 373 -4.26 -20.44 6.54
C GLU A 373 -5.62 -21.10 6.28
N GLN A 374 -6.66 -20.30 6.03
CA GLN A 374 -7.98 -20.83 5.69
C GLN A 374 -7.98 -21.59 4.35
N LEU A 375 -7.33 -21.06 3.32
CA LEU A 375 -7.21 -21.72 2.01
C LEU A 375 -6.36 -22.99 2.12
N LEU A 376 -5.30 -22.98 2.93
CA LEU A 376 -4.47 -24.14 3.23
C LEU A 376 -5.31 -25.27 3.86
N SER A 377 -6.00 -24.95 4.95
CA SER A 377 -6.88 -25.89 5.65
C SER A 377 -7.97 -26.45 4.73
N ALA A 378 -8.59 -25.60 3.91
CA ALA A 378 -9.58 -26.05 2.94
C ALA A 378 -8.98 -26.98 1.86
N GLY A 379 -7.77 -26.70 1.39
CA GLY A 379 -7.06 -27.54 0.42
C GLY A 379 -6.71 -28.92 0.98
N GLU A 380 -6.20 -28.98 2.22
CA GLU A 380 -5.90 -30.25 2.91
C GLU A 380 -7.14 -31.13 3.12
N ASN A 381 -8.32 -30.50 3.23
CA ASN A 381 -9.61 -31.17 3.38
C ASN A 381 -10.37 -31.38 2.05
N PHE A 382 -9.74 -31.11 0.90
CA PHE A 382 -10.34 -31.23 -0.44
C PHE A 382 -11.63 -30.41 -0.63
N LEU A 383 -11.71 -29.24 0.01
CA LEU A 383 -12.86 -28.34 -0.04
C LEU A 383 -12.72 -27.21 -1.07
N LEU A 384 -11.55 -27.07 -1.71
CA LEU A 384 -11.33 -26.06 -2.74
C LEU A 384 -12.15 -26.37 -4.00
N PHE A 385 -12.64 -25.32 -4.63
CA PHE A 385 -13.41 -25.42 -5.87
C PHE A 385 -12.47 -25.65 -7.05
N ARG A 386 -12.97 -26.31 -8.09
CA ARG A 386 -12.32 -26.21 -9.40
C ARG A 386 -12.58 -24.81 -9.94
N VAL A 387 -11.63 -24.24 -10.70
CA VAL A 387 -11.80 -22.89 -11.25
C VAL A 387 -13.03 -22.80 -12.17
N GLU A 388 -13.29 -23.86 -12.95
CA GLU A 388 -14.48 -24.03 -13.78
C GLU A 388 -15.81 -24.02 -12.99
N ASP A 389 -15.75 -24.28 -11.68
CA ASP A 389 -16.91 -24.29 -10.78
C ASP A 389 -17.16 -22.94 -10.11
N LEU A 390 -16.22 -22.00 -10.20
CA LEU A 390 -16.35 -20.63 -9.66
C LEU A 390 -17.16 -19.73 -10.61
N VAL A 391 -18.35 -20.20 -10.96
CA VAL A 391 -19.30 -19.57 -11.88
C VAL A 391 -20.56 -19.10 -11.14
N PRO A 392 -21.30 -18.10 -11.66
CA PRO A 392 -22.44 -17.52 -10.96
C PRO A 392 -23.47 -18.57 -10.56
N GLU A 393 -23.79 -19.52 -11.44
CA GLU A 393 -24.85 -20.52 -11.24
C GLU A 393 -24.54 -21.51 -10.12
N LYS A 394 -23.26 -21.70 -9.78
CA LYS A 394 -22.82 -22.58 -8.69
C LYS A 394 -22.66 -21.82 -7.40
N ILE A 395 -22.01 -20.65 -7.42
CA ILE A 395 -21.75 -19.84 -6.22
C ILE A 395 -23.07 -19.31 -5.64
N THR A 396 -23.99 -18.81 -6.47
CA THR A 396 -25.27 -18.24 -6.01
C THR A 396 -26.21 -19.27 -5.37
N ARG A 397 -25.99 -20.56 -5.62
CA ARG A 397 -26.78 -21.67 -5.06
C ARG A 397 -26.22 -22.23 -3.76
N LEU A 398 -25.04 -21.77 -3.34
CA LEU A 398 -24.48 -22.16 -2.05
C LEU A 398 -25.33 -21.56 -0.94
N GLU A 399 -25.72 -22.39 0.02
CA GLU A 399 -26.43 -21.96 1.24
C GLU A 399 -25.45 -21.82 2.43
N ASP A 400 -24.33 -22.54 2.40
CA ASP A 400 -23.32 -22.51 3.44
C ASP A 400 -22.42 -21.28 3.32
N SER A 401 -22.48 -20.40 4.32
CA SER A 401 -21.66 -19.18 4.40
C SER A 401 -20.15 -19.46 4.33
N GLY A 402 -19.70 -20.60 4.85
CA GLY A 402 -18.30 -21.02 4.79
C GLY A 402 -17.86 -21.32 3.36
N ALA A 403 -18.64 -22.09 2.61
CA ALA A 403 -18.40 -22.42 1.21
C ALA A 403 -18.42 -21.17 0.31
N ILE A 404 -19.35 -20.24 0.53
CA ILE A 404 -19.40 -18.96 -0.19
C ILE A 404 -18.12 -18.16 0.07
N ARG A 405 -17.73 -18.03 1.34
CA ARG A 405 -16.51 -17.33 1.71
C ARG A 405 -15.27 -17.98 1.10
N LEU A 406 -15.21 -19.30 1.08
CA LEU A 406 -14.11 -20.03 0.47
C LEU A 406 -14.02 -19.77 -1.05
N ALA A 407 -15.14 -19.77 -1.77
CA ALA A 407 -15.19 -19.44 -3.19
C ALA A 407 -14.70 -18.00 -3.46
N CYS A 408 -15.10 -17.04 -2.62
CA CYS A 408 -14.63 -15.66 -2.67
C CYS A 408 -13.11 -15.54 -2.42
N LEU A 409 -12.59 -16.21 -1.38
CA LEU A 409 -11.17 -16.19 -1.04
C LEU A 409 -10.31 -16.84 -2.14
N GLN A 410 -10.76 -17.96 -2.70
CA GLN A 410 -10.08 -18.62 -3.80
C GLN A 410 -10.06 -17.73 -5.06
N SER A 411 -11.16 -17.02 -5.33
CA SER A 411 -11.21 -16.03 -6.41
C SER A 411 -10.21 -14.88 -6.20
N LYS A 412 -10.07 -14.38 -4.97
CA LYS A 412 -9.07 -13.37 -4.58
C LYS A 412 -7.64 -13.90 -4.78
N ALA A 413 -7.39 -15.17 -4.41
CA ALA A 413 -6.09 -15.82 -4.58
C ALA A 413 -5.65 -15.88 -6.04
N LEU A 414 -6.56 -16.30 -6.93
CA LEU A 414 -6.33 -16.35 -8.38
C LEU A 414 -5.98 -14.97 -8.95
N VAL A 415 -6.71 -13.93 -8.53
CA VAL A 415 -6.43 -12.56 -8.99
C VAL A 415 -5.12 -12.02 -8.42
N ALA A 416 -4.80 -12.29 -7.16
CA ALA A 416 -3.54 -11.89 -6.58
C ALA A 416 -2.35 -12.49 -7.34
N GLU A 417 -2.42 -13.78 -7.68
CA GLU A 417 -1.40 -14.46 -8.50
C GLU A 417 -1.30 -13.90 -9.92
N LEU A 418 -2.45 -13.63 -10.54
CA LEU A 418 -2.51 -13.00 -11.85
C LEU A 418 -1.80 -11.64 -11.82
N VAL A 419 -2.12 -10.77 -10.85
CA VAL A 419 -1.51 -9.44 -10.73
C VAL A 419 -0.03 -9.53 -10.36
N ASP A 420 0.38 -10.51 -9.56
CA ASP A 420 1.80 -10.75 -9.30
C ASP A 420 2.56 -11.13 -10.57
N SER A 421 1.94 -11.91 -11.45
CA SER A 421 2.51 -12.36 -12.72
C SER A 421 2.58 -11.26 -13.78
N ILE A 422 1.53 -10.45 -13.93
CA ILE A 422 1.42 -9.47 -15.04
C ILE A 422 1.61 -8.02 -14.61
N ARG A 423 1.75 -7.75 -13.30
CA ARG A 423 1.76 -6.41 -12.68
C ARG A 423 0.46 -5.63 -12.92
N MET A 424 0.35 -4.45 -12.31
CA MET A 424 -0.82 -3.60 -12.48
C MET A 424 -0.97 -3.07 -13.91
N ASN A 425 0.14 -2.78 -14.60
CA ASN A 425 0.09 -2.39 -16.00
C ASN A 425 -0.44 -3.53 -16.91
N GLY A 426 -0.01 -4.78 -16.69
CA GLY A 426 -0.57 -5.92 -17.43
C GLY A 426 -2.05 -6.12 -17.14
N LEU A 427 -2.49 -5.89 -15.90
CA LEU A 427 -3.91 -5.91 -15.55
C LEU A 427 -4.71 -4.85 -16.32
N ARG A 428 -4.21 -3.63 -16.46
CA ARG A 428 -4.85 -2.59 -17.30
C ARG A 428 -4.95 -3.01 -18.76
N GLN A 429 -3.87 -3.58 -19.31
CA GLN A 429 -3.88 -4.10 -20.68
C GLN A 429 -4.92 -5.21 -20.84
N LEU A 430 -5.03 -6.11 -19.85
CA LEU A 430 -6.04 -7.15 -19.81
C LEU A 430 -7.43 -6.55 -19.82
N MET A 431 -7.71 -5.59 -18.93
CA MET A 431 -9.00 -4.90 -18.88
C MET A 431 -9.35 -4.20 -20.20
N ARG A 432 -8.39 -3.58 -20.88
CA ARG A 432 -8.59 -2.96 -22.19
C ARG A 432 -8.90 -3.99 -23.29
N SER A 433 -8.16 -5.10 -23.34
CA SER A 433 -8.42 -6.19 -24.27
C SER A 433 -9.81 -6.79 -24.07
N LEU A 434 -10.20 -7.01 -22.82
CA LEU A 434 -11.55 -7.47 -22.46
C LEU A 434 -12.63 -6.45 -22.90
N SER A 435 -12.39 -5.16 -22.67
CA SER A 435 -13.28 -4.09 -23.14
C SER A 435 -13.37 -4.05 -24.67
N ALA A 436 -12.31 -4.39 -25.39
CA ALA A 436 -12.33 -4.54 -26.84
C ALA A 436 -13.07 -5.81 -27.34
N GLY A 437 -13.52 -6.68 -26.42
CA GLY A 437 -14.25 -7.90 -26.74
C GLY A 437 -13.37 -9.12 -26.97
N VAL A 438 -12.07 -9.06 -26.63
CA VAL A 438 -11.18 -10.21 -26.67
C VAL A 438 -11.58 -11.19 -25.55
N PRO A 439 -11.76 -12.50 -25.83
CA PRO A 439 -12.04 -13.49 -24.80
C PRO A 439 -10.94 -13.55 -23.73
N PHE A 440 -11.32 -13.83 -22.47
CA PHE A 440 -10.40 -13.77 -21.34
C PHE A 440 -9.13 -14.61 -21.52
N ASP A 441 -9.27 -15.88 -21.89
CA ASP A 441 -8.12 -16.79 -22.07
C ASP A 441 -7.20 -16.33 -23.19
N GLN A 442 -7.76 -15.77 -24.26
CA GLN A 442 -6.98 -15.23 -25.38
C GLN A 442 -6.24 -13.96 -24.94
N ALA A 443 -6.91 -13.05 -24.25
CA ALA A 443 -6.29 -11.82 -23.75
C ALA A 443 -5.15 -12.11 -22.76
N LEU A 444 -5.34 -13.08 -21.87
CA LEU A 444 -4.31 -13.53 -20.93
C LEU A 444 -3.09 -14.11 -21.65
N LYS A 445 -3.33 -14.93 -22.68
CA LYS A 445 -2.28 -15.49 -23.53
C LYS A 445 -1.53 -14.42 -24.32
N ASP A 446 -2.22 -13.42 -24.85
CA ASP A 446 -1.61 -12.34 -25.63
C ASP A 446 -0.72 -11.44 -24.78
N ILE A 447 -1.10 -11.21 -23.51
CA ILE A 447 -0.37 -10.29 -22.61
C ILE A 447 0.82 -10.97 -21.95
N ALA A 448 0.65 -12.20 -21.48
CA ALA A 448 1.64 -12.85 -20.61
C ALA A 448 1.97 -14.29 -21.01
N ASN A 449 1.35 -14.81 -22.08
CA ASN A 449 1.44 -16.21 -22.46
C ASN A 449 1.13 -17.18 -21.29
N LEU A 450 0.12 -16.81 -20.49
CA LEU A 450 -0.36 -17.58 -19.33
C LEU A 450 -1.70 -18.23 -19.62
N THR A 451 -2.02 -19.31 -18.91
CA THR A 451 -3.37 -19.88 -18.85
C THR A 451 -3.95 -19.83 -17.44
N VAL A 452 -5.28 -20.01 -17.33
CA VAL A 452 -5.98 -20.03 -16.04
C VAL A 452 -5.53 -21.22 -15.18
N GLU A 453 -5.22 -22.37 -15.78
CA GLU A 453 -4.69 -23.54 -15.08
C GLU A 453 -3.30 -23.29 -14.49
N GLU A 454 -2.48 -22.50 -15.18
CA GLU A 454 -1.16 -22.12 -14.67
C GLU A 454 -1.28 -21.21 -13.46
N ILE A 455 -2.16 -20.20 -13.54
CA ILE A 455 -2.47 -19.33 -12.39
C ILE A 455 -2.98 -20.17 -11.22
N ASP A 456 -3.93 -21.08 -11.45
CA ASP A 456 -4.49 -21.95 -10.41
C ASP A 456 -3.43 -22.82 -9.72
N ARG A 457 -2.53 -23.41 -10.51
CA ARG A 457 -1.41 -24.20 -10.01
C ARG A 457 -0.43 -23.34 -9.20
N ASP A 458 -0.11 -22.15 -9.71
CA ASP A 458 0.99 -21.36 -9.17
C ASP A 458 0.60 -20.68 -7.85
N TRP A 459 -0.64 -20.17 -7.71
CA TRP A 459 -1.11 -19.65 -6.42
C TRP A 459 -1.17 -20.76 -5.34
N LYS A 460 -1.63 -21.97 -5.70
CA LYS A 460 -1.66 -23.13 -4.79
C LYS A 460 -0.25 -23.49 -4.31
N LYS A 461 0.71 -23.53 -5.24
CA LYS A 461 2.12 -23.78 -4.92
C LYS A 461 2.69 -22.73 -3.99
N GLN A 462 2.40 -21.45 -4.23
CA GLN A 462 2.86 -20.35 -3.36
C GLN A 462 2.24 -20.42 -1.96
N ALA A 463 0.97 -20.82 -1.87
CA ALA A 463 0.29 -21.05 -0.60
C ALA A 463 0.84 -22.27 0.16
N GLY A 464 1.58 -23.18 -0.50
CA GLY A 464 2.12 -24.40 0.10
C GLY A 464 1.22 -25.63 -0.06
N LEU A 465 0.19 -25.56 -0.90
CA LEU A 465 -0.67 -26.69 -1.24
C LEU A 465 0.05 -27.66 -2.18
N ARG A 466 -0.15 -28.98 -1.97
CA ARG A 466 0.24 -30.00 -2.94
C ARG A 466 -0.85 -30.09 -4.01
N ASN A 467 -0.42 -30.19 -5.28
CA ASN A 467 -1.31 -30.29 -6.45
C ASN A 467 -2.33 -31.43 -6.34
#